data_AF-A0A3N9UY14-F1
#
_entry.id   AF-A0A3N9UY14-F1
#
_cell.length_a   1.000
_cell.length_b   1.000
_cell.length_c   1.000
_cell.angle_alpha   90.00
_cell.angle_beta   90.00
_cell.angle_gamma   90.00
#
_symmetry.space_group_name_H-M   'P 1'
#
loop_
_entity.id
_entity.type
_entity.pdbx_description
1 polymer ?
#
loop_
_entity_poly.entity_id
_entity_poly.type
_entity_poly.pdbx_seq_one_letter_code
_entity_poly.pdbx_strand_id
1 'polypeptide(L)'
;MGLIVSEILNICIKGAGKTRIIYQANLNSSKANQYLCNLIQNGLIEESTSGSRILYKTTPKGMELMQKYQQLQNEMDEIQSRIFAAEA
;
A
#
# COMPACT_ATOMS: atom_id res chain seq x y z
N MET A 1 -5.62 -0.28 -9.95
CA MET A 1 -5.40 0.91 -9.07
C MET A 1 -5.18 0.54 -7.58
N GLY A 2 -5.38 -0.72 -7.16
CA GLY A 2 -5.05 -1.19 -5.78
C GLY A 2 -3.57 -1.47 -5.49
N LEU A 3 -2.73 -1.62 -6.52
CA LEU A 3 -1.30 -1.95 -6.37
C LEU A 3 -0.50 -0.85 -5.66
N ILE A 4 -0.69 0.41 -6.05
CA ILE A 4 0.04 1.55 -5.46
C ILE A 4 -0.31 1.73 -3.97
N VAL A 5 -1.58 1.54 -3.61
CA VAL A 5 -2.02 1.62 -2.20
C VAL A 5 -1.36 0.51 -1.38
N SER A 6 -1.43 -0.74 -1.85
CA SER A 6 -0.78 -1.88 -1.17
C SER A 6 0.73 -1.69 -1.05
N GLU A 7 1.37 -1.16 -2.09
CA GLU A 7 2.80 -0.89 -2.11
C GLU A 7 3.21 0.20 -1.10
N ILE A 8 2.50 1.32 -1.05
CA ILE A 8 2.76 2.37 -0.06
C ILE A 8 2.57 1.83 1.36
N LEU A 9 1.50 1.08 1.61
CA LEU A 9 1.26 0.46 2.92
C LEU A 9 2.38 -0.54 3.28
N ASN A 10 2.88 -1.31 2.31
CA ASN A 10 4.00 -2.22 2.53
C ASN A 10 5.31 -1.47 2.86
N ILE A 11 5.62 -0.40 2.12
CA ILE A 11 6.80 0.46 2.37
C ILE A 11 6.76 1.06 3.78
N CYS A 12 5.57 1.40 4.27
CA CYS A 12 5.37 2.10 5.53
C CYS A 12 5.23 1.17 6.76
N ILE A 13 5.26 -0.16 6.64
CA ILE A 13 5.10 -1.10 7.79
C ILE A 13 6.03 -0.75 8.96
N LYS A 14 7.30 -0.47 8.66
CA LYS A 14 8.33 -0.13 9.66
C LYS A 14 8.55 1.38 9.82
N GLY A 15 7.69 2.20 9.23
CA GLY A 15 7.92 3.63 9.07
C GLY A 15 8.78 3.95 7.84
N ALA A 16 8.36 4.93 7.06
CA ALA A 16 9.11 5.43 5.91
C ALA A 16 8.96 6.95 5.77
N GLY A 17 10.05 7.62 5.38
CA GLY A 17 9.98 9.03 4.97
C GLY A 17 9.44 9.17 3.55
N LYS A 18 8.87 10.34 3.23
CA LYS A 18 8.28 10.65 1.92
C LYS A 18 9.19 10.31 0.73
N THR A 19 10.49 10.62 0.85
CA THR A 19 11.48 10.32 -0.22
C THR A 19 11.56 8.83 -0.53
N ARG A 20 11.57 7.96 0.48
CA ARG A 20 11.59 6.50 0.28
C ARG A 20 10.34 6.01 -0.44
N ILE A 21 9.18 6.57 -0.09
CA ILE A 21 7.89 6.24 -0.70
C ILE A 21 7.89 6.63 -2.18
N ILE A 22 8.33 7.85 -2.50
CA ILE A 22 8.47 8.34 -3.88
C ILE A 22 9.33 7.39 -4.73
N TYR A 23 10.52 7.04 -4.23
CA TYR A 23 11.43 6.20 -5.01
C TYR A 23 10.97 4.74 -5.13
N GLN A 24 10.44 4.15 -4.06
CA GLN A 24 10.05 2.74 -4.09
C GLN A 24 8.73 2.51 -4.84
N ALA A 25 7.74 3.39 -4.67
CA ALA A 25 6.46 3.28 -5.39
C ALA A 25 6.47 3.96 -6.78
N ASN A 26 7.64 4.42 -7.25
CA ASN A 26 7.81 5.12 -8.52
C ASN A 26 6.82 6.29 -8.72
N LEU A 27 6.66 7.11 -7.69
CA LEU A 27 5.75 8.26 -7.67
C LEU A 27 6.51 9.57 -7.83
N ASN A 28 5.83 10.58 -8.36
CA ASN A 28 6.28 11.96 -8.17
C ASN A 28 5.74 12.53 -6.85
N SER A 29 6.29 13.68 -6.43
CA SER A 29 5.92 14.32 -5.15
C SER A 29 4.42 14.65 -5.04
N SER A 30 3.78 15.05 -6.15
CA SER A 30 2.34 15.39 -6.18
C SER A 30 1.47 14.15 -5.94
N LYS A 31 1.71 13.05 -6.67
CA LYS A 31 1.01 11.78 -6.48
C LYS A 31 1.25 11.21 -5.08
N ALA A 32 2.50 11.23 -4.60
CA ALA A 32 2.81 10.75 -3.26
C ALA A 32 2.03 11.52 -2.18
N ASN A 33 1.93 12.84 -2.30
CA ASN A 33 1.11 13.66 -1.39
C ASN A 33 -0.37 13.29 -1.45
N GLN A 34 -0.92 13.11 -2.65
CA GLN A 34 -2.33 12.75 -2.82
C GLN A 34 -2.65 11.40 -2.15
N TYR A 35 -1.81 10.38 -2.39
CA TYR A 35 -1.96 9.08 -1.76
C TYR A 35 -1.80 9.17 -0.24
N LEU A 36 -0.74 9.81 0.26
CA LEU A 36 -0.50 9.91 1.70
C LEU A 36 -1.62 10.65 2.41
N CYS A 37 -2.10 11.76 1.85
CA CYS A 37 -3.24 12.50 2.39
C CYS A 37 -4.49 11.59 2.49
N ASN A 38 -4.81 10.86 1.42
CA ASN A 38 -5.96 9.96 1.41
C ASN A 38 -5.80 8.80 2.42
N LEU A 39 -4.62 8.18 2.49
CA LEU A 39 -4.35 7.07 3.40
C LEU A 39 -4.39 7.50 4.88
N ILE A 40 -3.91 8.70 5.18
CA ILE A 40 -3.99 9.30 6.52
C ILE A 40 -5.45 9.61 6.87
N GLN A 41 -6.20 10.26 5.98
CA GLN A 41 -7.62 10.57 6.19
C GLN A 41 -8.47 9.32 6.43
N ASN A 42 -8.10 8.19 5.80
CA ASN A 42 -8.78 6.90 5.99
C ASN A 42 -8.25 6.09 7.20
N GLY A 43 -7.25 6.60 7.93
CA GLY A 43 -6.65 5.93 9.08
C GLY A 43 -5.84 4.67 8.73
N LEU A 44 -5.35 4.56 7.51
CA LEU A 44 -4.53 3.44 7.02
C LEU A 44 -3.04 3.68 7.26
N ILE A 45 -2.64 4.96 7.34
CA ILE A 45 -1.30 5.42 7.70
C ILE A 45 -1.41 6.45 8.82
N GLU A 46 -0.48 6.40 9.76
CA GLU A 46 -0.24 7.45 10.74
C GLU A 46 1.05 8.22 10.39
N GLU A 47 1.05 9.51 10.71
CA GLU A 47 2.22 10.37 10.60
C GLU A 47 2.83 10.56 11.99
N SER A 48 4.14 10.35 12.11
CA SER A 48 4.89 10.52 13.35
C SER A 48 6.14 11.35 13.13
N THR A 49 6.46 12.21 14.09
CA THR A 49 7.68 13.01 14.06
C THR A 49 8.77 12.27 14.83
N SER A 50 9.87 11.94 14.14
CA SER A 50 11.08 11.38 14.74
C SER A 50 12.20 12.43 14.64
N GLY A 51 12.32 13.28 15.66
CA GLY A 51 13.23 14.42 15.65
C GLY A 51 12.78 15.47 14.64
N SER A 52 13.61 15.74 13.62
CA SER A 52 13.28 16.67 12.52
C SER A 52 12.64 15.99 11.30
N ARG A 53 12.45 14.66 11.33
CA ARG A 53 11.96 13.89 10.18
C ARG A 53 10.55 13.39 10.42
N ILE A 54 9.73 13.51 9.37
CA ILE A 54 8.41 12.91 9.29
C ILE A 54 8.54 11.46 8.82
N LEU A 55 7.90 10.54 9.55
CA LEU A 55 7.76 9.14 9.19
C LEU A 55 6.29 8.77 9.06
N TYR A 56 5.95 8.11 7.96
CA TYR A 56 4.64 7.52 7.71
C TYR A 56 4.68 6.05 8.07
N LYS A 57 3.74 5.60 8.88
CA LYS A 57 3.67 4.22 9.35
C LYS A 57 2.31 3.61 9.08
N THR A 58 2.30 2.37 8.63
CA THR A 58 1.04 1.64 8.39
C THR A 58 0.38 1.28 9.71
N THR A 59 -0.91 1.58 9.82
CA THR A 59 -1.71 1.26 11.01
C THR A 59 -2.19 -0.20 10.96
N PRO A 60 -2.69 -0.77 12.08
CA PRO A 60 -3.34 -2.08 12.05
C PRO A 60 -4.49 -2.16 11.02
N LYS A 61 -5.29 -1.10 10.88
CA LYS A 61 -6.35 -1.00 9.86
C LYS A 61 -5.78 -1.04 8.43
N GLY A 62 -4.62 -0.41 8.20
CA GLY A 62 -3.89 -0.48 6.94
C GLY A 62 -3.42 -1.91 6.63
N MET A 63 -2.92 -2.63 7.64
CA MET A 63 -2.52 -4.04 7.51
C MET A 63 -3.69 -4.96 7.17
N GLU A 64 -4.86 -4.77 7.81
CA GLU A 64 -6.07 -5.54 7.49
C GLU A 64 -6.52 -5.33 6.03
N LEU A 65 -6.44 -4.10 5.53
CA LEU A 65 -6.76 -3.81 4.14
C LEU A 65 -5.81 -4.53 3.18
N MET A 66 -4.50 -4.54 3.46
CA MET A 66 -3.53 -5.28 2.66
C MET A 66 -3.83 -6.78 2.64
N GLN A 67 -4.17 -7.38 3.79
CA GLN A 67 -4.51 -8.80 3.86
C GLN A 67 -5.74 -9.14 3.02
N LYS A 68 -6.78 -8.29 3.05
CA LYS A 68 -7.96 -8.44 2.19
C LYS A 68 -7.62 -8.35 0.70
N TYR A 69 -6.74 -7.42 0.32
CA TYR A 69 -6.26 -7.34 -1.08
C TYR A 69 -5.51 -8.60 -1.50
N GLN A 70 -4.66 -9.15 -0.62
CA GLN A 70 -3.92 -10.38 -0.92
C GLN A 70 -4.86 -11.59 -1.06
N GLN A 71 -5.88 -11.71 -0.22
CA GLN A 71 -6.89 -12.76 -0.33
C GLN A 71 -7.62 -12.68 -1.68
N LEU A 72 -8.10 -11.49 -2.05
CA LEU A 72 -8.77 -11.28 -3.34
C LEU A 72 -7.85 -11.60 -4.51
N GLN A 73 -6.57 -11.23 -4.44
CA GLN A 73 -5.60 -11.56 -5.49
C GLN A 73 -5.44 -13.07 -5.63
N ASN A 74 -5.28 -13.80 -4.53
CA ASN A 74 -5.17 -15.26 -4.55
C ASN A 74 -6.43 -15.91 -5.13
N GLU A 75 -7.62 -15.45 -4.75
CA GLU A 75 -8.88 -15.95 -5.30
C GLU A 75 -8.97 -15.71 -6.82
N MET A 76 -8.52 -14.54 -7.30
CA MET A 76 -8.46 -14.24 -8.73
C MET A 76 -7.48 -15.15 -9.47
N ASP A 77 -6.30 -15.40 -8.88
CA ASP A 77 -5.27 -16.25 -9.48
C ASP A 77 -5.74 -17.71 -9.59
N GLU A 78 -6.45 -18.21 -8.56
CA GLU A 78 -7.09 -19.53 -8.59
C GLU A 78 -8.15 -19.64 -9.69
N ILE A 79 -9.01 -18.63 -9.83
CA ILE A 79 -10.03 -18.59 -10.88
C ILE A 79 -9.36 -18.61 -12.27
N GLN A 80 -8.31 -17.80 -12.47
CA GLN A 80 -7.57 -17.80 -13.73
C GLN A 80 -6.96 -19.16 -14.04
N SER A 81 -6.30 -19.79 -13.06
CA SER A 81 -5.71 -21.12 -13.24
C SER A 81 -6.75 -22.16 -13.66
N ARG A 82 -7.95 -22.12 -13.08
CA ARG A 82 -9.05 -23.02 -13.43
C ARG A 82 -9.60 -22.77 -14.84
N ILE A 83 -9.67 -21.51 -15.28
CA ILE A 83 -10.10 -21.17 -16.66
C ILE A 83 -9.10 -21.73 -17.66
N PHE A 84 -7.79 -21.48 -17.46
CA PHE A 84 -6.76 -21.99 -18.36
C PHE A 84 -6.69 -23.51 -18.41
N ALA A 85 -6.98 -24.20 -17.30
CA ALA A 85 -7.04 -25.66 -17.27
C ALA A 85 -8.29 -26.25 -17.94
N ALA A 86 -9.36 -25.47 -18.11
CA ALA A 86 -10.60 -25.91 -18.75
C ALA A 86 -10.61 -25.70 -20.28
N GLU A 87 -9.70 -24.86 -20.80
CA GLU A 87 -9.53 -24.56 -22.23
C GLU A 87 -8.43 -25.40 -22.90
N ALA A 88 -7.71 -26.22 -22.14
CA ALA A 88 -6.65 -27.14 -22.60
C ALA A 88 -7.16 -28.58 -22.73
#